data_AF-A0A926D9Z8-F1
#
_entry.id   AF-A0A926D9Z8-F1
#
_cell.length_a   1.000
_cell.length_b   1.000
_cell.length_c   1.000
_cell.angle_alpha   90.00
_cell.angle_beta   90.00
_cell.angle_gamma   90.00
#
_symmetry.space_group_name_H-M   'P 1'
#
loop_
_entity.id
_entity.type
_entity.pdbx_description
1 polymer ?
#
loop_
_entity_poly.entity_id
_entity_poly.type
_entity_poly.pdbx_seq_one_letter_code
_entity_poly.pdbx_strand_id
1 'polypeptide(L)'
;MTDLEFKIFSTIIENPLISSTDLLNTISETHNINDVNGILGQLKRLGFIRSSSIDRHPVYDSLSLTDLGKYEYERGIKEHKKELEAQKEKKKTAIRFWISSALGFAGLVLSIISLLLK
;
A
#
# COMPACT_ATOMS: atom_id res chain seq x y z
N MET A 1 5.08 -0.37 -7.46
CA MET A 1 5.80 -0.57 -6.19
C MET A 1 5.26 -1.84 -5.54
N THR A 2 6.15 -2.77 -5.18
CA THR A 2 5.79 -4.02 -4.50
C THR A 2 5.52 -3.78 -3.01
N ASP A 3 4.87 -4.74 -2.33
CA ASP A 3 4.62 -4.66 -0.88
C ASP A 3 5.93 -4.55 -0.08
N LEU A 4 6.94 -5.33 -0.47
CA LEU A 4 8.26 -5.30 0.17
C LEU A 4 9.00 -3.97 -0.06
N GLU A 5 8.96 -3.40 -1.27
CA GLU A 5 9.50 -2.06 -1.53
C GLU A 5 8.79 -0.99 -0.68
N PHE A 6 7.45 -1.07 -0.59
CA PHE A 6 6.66 -0.16 0.24
C PHE A 6 7.08 -0.26 1.70
N LYS A 7 7.21 -1.49 2.23
CA LYS A 7 7.59 -1.73 3.61
C LYS A 7 9.00 -1.21 3.92
N ILE A 8 9.96 -1.43 3.03
CA ILE A 8 11.33 -0.89 3.17
C ILE A 8 11.29 0.65 3.21
N PHE A 9 10.57 1.28 2.29
CA PHE A 9 10.47 2.74 2.24
C PHE A 9 9.77 3.32 3.47
N SER A 10 8.65 2.74 3.91
CA SER A 10 7.90 3.20 5.08
C SER A 10 8.75 3.10 6.35
N THR A 11 9.47 1.99 6.54
CA THR A 11 10.32 1.78 7.72
C THR A 11 11.47 2.79 7.80
N ILE A 12 12.07 3.16 6.66
CA ILE A 12 13.13 4.19 6.60
C ILE A 12 12.58 5.59 6.91
N ILE A 13 11.38 5.92 6.43
CA ILE A 13 10.73 7.22 6.70
C ILE A 13 10.35 7.35 8.17
N GLU A 14 9.78 6.30 8.75
CA GLU A 14 9.38 6.27 10.16
C GLU A 14 10.58 6.32 11.11
N ASN A 15 11.75 5.82 10.68
CA ASN A 15 12.96 5.73 11.47
C ASN A 15 14.15 6.40 10.74
N PRO A 16 14.30 7.74 10.83
CA PRO A 16 15.22 8.52 9.99
C PRO A 16 16.73 8.26 10.21
N LEU A 17 17.10 7.29 11.05
CA LEU A 17 18.48 6.87 11.32
C LEU A 17 18.62 5.34 11.39
N ILE A 18 17.67 4.59 10.84
CA ILE A 18 17.69 3.13 10.93
C ILE A 18 18.91 2.53 10.22
N SER A 19 19.56 1.56 10.86
CA SER A 19 20.67 0.86 10.23
C SER A 19 20.19 -0.20 9.23
N SER A 20 21.08 -0.65 8.34
CA SER A 20 20.73 -1.76 7.44
C SER A 20 20.39 -3.04 8.23
N THR A 21 21.11 -3.30 9.32
CA THR A 21 20.88 -4.46 10.19
C THR A 21 19.53 -4.38 10.90
N ASP A 22 19.19 -3.22 11.47
CA ASP A 22 17.93 -3.04 12.20
C ASP A 22 16.71 -3.09 11.25
N LEU A 23 16.87 -2.56 10.04
CA LEU A 23 15.86 -2.68 8.98
C LEU A 23 15.63 -4.14 8.60
N LEU A 24 16.71 -4.91 8.39
CA LEU A 24 16.61 -6.33 8.08
C LEU A 24 15.90 -7.09 9.20
N ASN A 25 16.28 -6.85 10.46
CA ASN A 25 15.64 -7.49 11.60
C ASN A 25 14.14 -7.18 11.65
N THR A 26 13.77 -5.91 11.51
CA THR A 26 12.37 -5.45 11.55
C THR A 26 11.52 -6.06 10.45
N ILE A 27 12.05 -6.13 9.23
CA ILE A 27 11.29 -6.63 8.08
C ILE A 27 11.33 -8.16 8.00
N SER A 28 12.38 -8.80 8.53
CA SER A 28 12.53 -10.27 8.55
C SER A 28 11.46 -10.99 9.38
N GLU A 29 10.79 -10.29 10.31
CA GLU A 29 9.63 -10.82 11.04
C GLU A 29 8.45 -11.15 10.10
N THR A 30 8.40 -10.50 8.92
CA THR A 30 7.28 -10.60 7.98
C THR A 30 7.68 -11.10 6.59
N HIS A 31 8.97 -11.04 6.24
CA HIS A 31 9.49 -11.37 4.91
C HIS A 31 10.79 -12.18 4.99
N ASN A 32 11.11 -12.93 3.93
CA ASN A 32 12.36 -13.68 3.86
C ASN A 32 13.58 -12.73 3.80
N ILE A 33 14.55 -12.92 4.69
CA ILE A 33 15.70 -12.03 4.83
C ILE A 33 16.56 -11.92 3.55
N ASN A 34 16.60 -12.96 2.72
CA ASN A 34 17.32 -12.95 1.45
C ASN A 34 16.65 -12.03 0.43
N ASP A 35 15.32 -12.02 0.42
CA ASP A 35 14.52 -11.16 -0.46
C ASP A 35 14.65 -9.70 -0.02
N VAL A 36 14.57 -9.43 1.29
CA VAL A 36 14.78 -8.08 1.85
C VAL A 36 16.16 -7.56 1.47
N ASN A 37 17.21 -8.36 1.65
CA ASN A 37 18.58 -7.98 1.26
C ASN A 37 18.71 -7.74 -0.25
N GLY A 38 18.10 -8.60 -1.07
CA GLY A 38 18.11 -8.49 -2.52
C GLY A 38 17.47 -7.19 -3.00
N ILE A 39 16.28 -6.87 -2.48
CA ILE A 39 15.54 -5.65 -2.82
C ILE A 39 16.25 -4.41 -2.27
N LEU A 40 16.71 -4.43 -1.01
CA LEU A 40 17.46 -3.32 -0.42
C LEU A 40 18.70 -2.98 -1.26
N GLY A 41 19.44 -4.01 -1.70
CA GLY A 41 20.59 -3.84 -2.60
C GLY A 41 20.21 -3.23 -3.94
N GLN A 42 19.09 -3.63 -4.54
CA GLN A 42 18.57 -3.03 -5.77
C GLN A 42 18.19 -1.56 -5.57
N LEU A 43 17.46 -1.24 -4.51
CA LEU A 43 17.03 0.11 -4.19
C LEU A 43 18.20 1.06 -3.93
N LYS A 44 19.28 0.57 -3.30
CA LYS A 44 20.55 1.30 -3.17
C LYS A 44 21.21 1.54 -4.54
N ARG A 45 21.30 0.50 -5.38
CA ARG A 45 21.90 0.61 -6.73
C ARG A 45 21.14 1.56 -7.65
N LEU A 46 19.82 1.60 -7.54
CA LEU A 46 18.96 2.51 -8.31
C LEU A 46 18.94 3.94 -7.75
N GLY A 47 19.61 4.18 -6.61
CA GLY A 47 19.72 5.50 -6.02
C GLY A 47 18.48 5.96 -5.26
N PHE A 48 17.55 5.05 -4.92
CA PHE A 48 16.39 5.39 -4.09
C PHE A 48 16.75 5.49 -2.60
N ILE A 49 17.73 4.69 -2.16
CA ILE A 49 18.20 4.65 -0.78
C ILE A 49 19.68 4.99 -0.75
N ARG A 50 20.07 5.83 0.21
CA ARG A 50 21.47 6.14 0.51
C ARG A 50 21.83 5.65 1.90
N SER A 51 23.03 5.09 2.02
CA SER A 51 23.68 4.84 3.30
C SER A 51 24.64 6.00 3.62
N SER A 52 24.55 6.54 4.83
CA SER A 52 25.53 7.47 5.37
C SER A 52 26.20 6.84 6.58
N SER A 53 27.53 6.78 6.56
CA SER A 53 28.32 6.40 7.73
C SER A 53 28.22 7.51 8.78
N ILE A 54 27.60 7.22 9.91
CA ILE A 54 27.64 8.09 11.08
C ILE A 54 28.96 7.76 11.77
N ASP A 55 29.95 8.64 11.58
CA ASP A 55 31.34 8.51 12.01
C ASP A 55 32.21 7.48 11.27
N ARG A 56 33.53 7.65 11.38
CA ARG A 56 34.58 6.82 10.73
C ARG A 56 34.63 5.37 11.26
N HIS A 57 33.55 4.88 11.88
CA HIS A 57 33.36 3.51 12.28
C HIS A 57 32.40 2.81 11.28
N PRO A 58 32.86 1.78 10.54
CA PRO A 58 32.11 1.12 9.48
C PRO A 58 30.89 0.30 9.95
N VAL A 59 30.50 0.43 11.23
CA VAL A 59 29.46 -0.37 11.88
C VAL A 59 28.12 0.38 11.94
N TYR A 60 28.13 1.71 11.81
CA TYR A 60 26.92 2.55 11.92
C TYR A 60 26.60 3.25 10.60
N ASP A 61 26.08 2.47 9.65
CA ASP A 61 25.45 3.00 8.44
C ASP A 61 23.99 3.33 8.72
N SER A 62 23.58 4.59 8.58
CA SER A 62 22.17 4.97 8.60
C SER A 62 21.59 4.99 7.19
N LEU A 63 20.38 4.46 7.03
CA LEU A 63 19.63 4.47 5.79
C LEU A 63 18.74 5.70 5.71
N SER A 64 18.70 6.31 4.53
CA SER A 64 17.80 7.42 4.22
C SER A 64 17.29 7.30 2.78
N LEU A 65 16.06 7.75 2.55
CA LEU A 65 15.55 7.91 1.19
C LEU A 65 16.16 9.15 0.54
N THR A 66 16.58 8.99 -0.71
CA THR A 66 16.92 10.14 -1.56
C THR A 66 15.65 10.86 -1.99
N ASP A 67 15.78 12.04 -2.60
CA ASP A 67 14.62 12.76 -3.15
C ASP A 67 13.88 11.92 -4.21
N LEU A 68 14.63 11.12 -4.99
CA LEU A 68 14.06 10.17 -5.93
C LEU A 68 13.29 9.05 -5.22
N GLY A 69 13.85 8.48 -4.14
CA GLY A 69 13.19 7.46 -3.32
C GLY A 69 11.91 7.97 -2.66
N LYS A 70 11.91 9.21 -2.15
CA LYS A 70 10.73 9.86 -1.59
C LYS A 70 9.64 10.09 -2.65
N TYR A 71 10.03 10.58 -3.83
CA TYR A 71 9.10 10.78 -4.94
C TYR A 71 8.42 9.46 -5.34
N GLU A 72 9.19 8.38 -5.47
CA GLU A 72 8.64 7.06 -5.81
C GLU A 72 7.72 6.52 -4.72
N TYR A 73 8.08 6.70 -3.45
CA TYR A 73 7.23 6.32 -2.31
C TYR A 73 5.89 7.08 -2.33
N GLU A 74 5.92 8.40 -2.50
CA GLU A 74 4.72 9.24 -2.58
C GLU A 74 3.85 8.89 -3.79
N ARG A 75 4.48 8.58 -4.93
CA ARG A 75 3.79 8.09 -6.13
C ARG A 75 3.06 6.78 -5.83
N GLY A 76 3.73 5.82 -5.19
CA GLY A 76 3.15 4.55 -4.78
C GLY A 76 1.95 4.72 -3.84
N ILE A 77 2.05 5.60 -2.84
CA ILE A 77 0.91 5.93 -1.95
C ILE A 77 -0.28 6.48 -2.74
N LYS A 78 -0.02 7.40 -3.68
CA LYS A 78 -1.07 8.04 -4.47
C LYS A 78 -1.80 7.04 -5.37
N GLU A 79 -1.07 6.11 -5.97
CA GLU A 79 -1.64 5.04 -6.79
C GLU A 79 -2.50 4.09 -5.94
N HIS A 80 -1.97 3.65 -4.79
CA HIS A 80 -2.72 2.78 -3.87
C HIS A 80 -4.02 3.44 -3.37
N LYS A 81 -3.98 4.74 -3.05
CA LYS A 81 -5.16 5.50 -2.65
C LYS A 81 -6.21 5.57 -3.76
N LYS A 82 -5.80 5.82 -5.01
CA LYS A 82 -6.71 5.84 -6.17
C LYS A 82 -7.38 4.49 -6.39
N GLU A 83 -6.63 3.40 -6.26
CA GLU A 83 -7.18 2.06 -6.41
C GLU A 83 -8.21 1.75 -5.30
N LEU A 84 -7.92 2.14 -4.06
CA LEU A 84 -8.85 2.01 -2.94
C LEU A 84 -10.13 2.81 -3.16
N GLU A 85 -10.02 4.04 -3.68
CA GLU A 85 -11.17 4.89 -4.03
C GLU A 85 -12.00 4.28 -5.16
N ALA A 86 -11.36 3.78 -6.21
CA ALA A 86 -12.06 3.09 -7.30
C ALA A 86 -12.79 1.82 -6.83
N GLN A 87 -12.19 1.05 -5.91
CA GLN A 87 -12.87 -0.09 -5.31
C GLN A 87 -14.08 0.31 -4.44
N LYS A 88 -13.95 1.40 -3.67
CA LYS A 88 -15.08 1.96 -2.90
C LYS A 88 -16.20 2.43 -3.82
N GLU A 89 -15.88 3.08 -4.93
CA GLU A 89 -16.88 3.49 -5.92
C GLU A 89 -17.59 2.30 -6.55
N LYS A 90 -16.86 1.25 -6.95
CA LYS A 90 -17.46 0.00 -7.47
C LYS A 90 -18.42 -0.63 -6.45
N LYS A 91 -18.03 -0.72 -5.17
CA LYS A 91 -18.90 -1.23 -4.10
C LYS A 91 -20.15 -0.37 -3.91
N LYS A 92 -20.00 0.96 -3.95
CA LYS A 92 -21.13 1.90 -3.83
C LYS A 92 -22.11 1.75 -5.01
N THR A 93 -21.62 1.56 -6.23
CA THR A 93 -22.45 1.30 -7.41
C THR A 93 -23.18 -0.03 -7.30
N ALA A 94 -22.51 -1.08 -6.82
CA ALA A 94 -23.14 -2.39 -6.60
C ALA A 94 -24.28 -2.32 -5.56
N ILE A 95 -24.08 -1.59 -4.46
CA ILE A 95 -25.12 -1.38 -3.43
C ILE A 95 -26.32 -0.61 -4.01
N ARG A 96 -26.07 0.46 -4.78
CA ARG A 96 -27.14 1.23 -5.44
C ARG A 96 -27.95 0.37 -6.41
N PHE A 97 -27.28 -0.46 -7.21
CA PHE A 97 -27.93 -1.38 -8.13
C PHE A 97 -28.85 -2.39 -7.39
N TRP A 98 -28.38 -2.94 -6.27
CA TRP A 98 -29.17 -3.85 -5.44
C TRP A 98 -30.40 -3.17 -4.83
N ILE A 99 -30.25 -1.94 -4.31
CA ILE A 99 -31.37 -1.16 -3.75
C ILE A 99 -32.39 -0.85 -4.84
N SER A 100 -31.96 -0.36 -6.00
CA SER A 100 -32.86 -0.07 -7.13
C SER A 100 -33.59 -1.32 -7.63
N SER A 101 -32.91 -2.45 -7.69
CA SER A 101 -33.52 -3.73 -8.07
C SER A 101 -34.57 -4.17 -7.04
N ALA A 102 -34.24 -4.10 -5.74
CA ALA A 102 -35.16 -4.47 -4.66
C ALA A 102 -36.43 -3.60 -4.63
N LEU A 103 -36.31 -2.29 -4.85
CA LEU A 103 -37.47 -1.40 -4.97
C LEU A 103 -38.33 -1.74 -6.19
N GLY A 104 -37.72 -2.06 -7.33
CA GLY A 104 -38.44 -2.48 -8.54
C GLY A 104 -39.24 -3.77 -8.31
N PHE A 105 -38.64 -4.77 -7.68
CA PHE A 105 -39.34 -6.01 -7.33
C PHE A 105 -40.48 -5.80 -6.33
N ALA A 106 -40.28 -4.97 -5.29
CA ALA A 106 -41.32 -4.68 -4.31
C ALA A 106 -42.56 -4.01 -4.95
N GLY A 107 -42.33 -3.06 -5.86
CA GLY A 107 -43.43 -2.40 -6.59
C GLY A 107 -44.20 -3.36 -7.51
N LEU A 108 -43.48 -4.28 -8.17
CA LEU A 108 -44.10 -5.28 -9.04
C LEU A 108 -44.95 -6.28 -8.26
N VAL A 109 -44.47 -6.74 -7.09
CA VAL A 109 -45.22 -7.65 -6.20
C VAL A 109 -46.48 -6.98 -5.65
N LEU A 110 -46.40 -5.73 -5.19
CA LEU A 110 -47.56 -4.96 -4.72
C LEU A 110 -48.61 -4.76 -5.84
N SER A 111 -48.16 -4.50 -7.06
CA SER A 111 -49.07 -4.34 -8.21
C SER A 111 -49.80 -5.64 -8.55
N ILE A 112 -49.12 -6.79 -8.50
CA ILE A 112 -49.72 -8.12 -8.72
C ILE A 112 -50.74 -8.45 -7.63
N ILE A 113 -50.41 -8.21 -6.36
CA ILE A 113 -51.31 -8.45 -5.23
C ILE A 113 -52.59 -7.60 -5.36
N SER A 114 -52.44 -6.32 -5.71
CA SER A 114 -53.59 -5.44 -5.94
C SER A 114 -54.47 -5.84 -7.13
N LEU A 115 -53.94 -6.58 -8.10
CA LEU A 115 -54.68 -7.10 -9.24
C LEU A 115 -55.45 -8.38 -8.89
N LEU A 116 -54.90 -9.22 -8.01
CA LEU A 116 -55.51 -10.46 -7.52
C LEU A 116 -56.61 -10.25 -6.47
N LEU A 117 -56.60 -9.10 -5.77
CA LEU A 117 -57.61 -8.72 -4.77
C LEU A 117 -58.82 -7.96 -5.36
N LYS A 118 -58.87 -7.79 -6.68
CA LYS A 118 -59.97 -7.17 -7.43
C LYS A 118 -60.84 -8.22 -8.10
#